data_AF-A0A250XLH8-F1
#
_entry.id   AF-A0A250XLH8-F1
#
_cell.length_a   1.000
_cell.length_b   1.000
_cell.length_c   1.000
_cell.angle_alpha   90.00
_cell.angle_beta   90.00
_cell.angle_gamma   90.00
#
_symmetry.space_group_name_H-M   'P 1'
#
loop_
_entity.id
_entity.type
_entity.pdbx_description
1 polymer ?
#
loop_
_entity_poly.entity_id
_entity_poly.type
_entity_poly.pdbx_seq_one_letter_code
_entity_poly.pdbx_strand_id
1 'polypeptide(L)'
;MKSLCPVSDWTAAEREYLRVEVRGCEWCEEREYLRVEVRGCEWCEEREYLRVEVPRLGRKTPFRGRPFQEVAKKVVSIAKGGLDRRGYDEVSFLNRIEVIAETGKSQADLLLVLYETKWQRSVDPLYNEFMY
;
A
#
# COMPACT_ATOMS: atom_id res chain seq x y z
N MET A 1 -19.06 15.79 14.22
CA MET A 1 -18.19 14.91 15.03
C MET A 1 -19.03 13.73 15.50
N LYS A 2 -18.94 12.57 14.84
CA LYS A 2 -19.50 11.31 15.35
C LYS A 2 -18.32 10.37 15.55
N SER A 3 -18.03 10.06 16.80
CA SER A 3 -17.07 9.04 17.23
C SER A 3 -17.52 7.69 16.71
N LEU A 4 -16.61 6.97 16.07
CA LEU A 4 -16.79 5.55 15.74
C LEU A 4 -16.69 4.75 17.04
N CYS A 5 -17.69 3.90 17.31
CA CYS A 5 -17.67 2.97 18.44
C CYS A 5 -16.60 1.88 18.24
N PRO A 6 -15.91 1.41 19.31
CA PRO A 6 -14.85 0.43 19.20
C PRO A 6 -15.39 -1.01 19.10
N VAL A 7 -14.62 -1.88 18.46
CA VAL A 7 -14.93 -3.30 18.18
C VAL A 7 -14.93 -4.19 19.45
N SER A 8 -14.77 -3.61 20.64
CA SER A 8 -14.59 -4.33 21.91
C SER A 8 -15.86 -4.99 22.48
N ASP A 9 -17.04 -4.68 21.94
CA ASP A 9 -18.32 -4.97 22.61
C ASP A 9 -19.06 -6.21 22.07
N TRP A 10 -18.41 -7.06 21.28
CA TRP A 10 -19.05 -8.23 20.66
C TRP A 10 -18.79 -9.52 21.46
N THR A 11 -19.86 -10.26 21.79
CA THR A 11 -19.80 -11.46 22.64
C THR A 11 -19.43 -12.73 21.87
N ALA A 12 -18.83 -13.71 22.57
CA ALA A 12 -18.21 -14.91 21.98
C ALA A 12 -19.15 -15.89 21.24
N ALA A 13 -20.48 -15.70 21.27
CA ALA A 13 -21.47 -16.60 20.68
C ALA A 13 -21.66 -16.44 19.15
N GLU A 14 -21.09 -15.41 18.53
CA GLU A 14 -21.26 -15.11 17.09
C GLU A 14 -20.23 -15.81 16.18
N ARG A 15 -19.43 -16.74 16.72
CA ARG A 15 -18.29 -17.37 16.01
C ARG A 15 -18.60 -18.68 15.28
N GLU A 16 -19.84 -19.14 15.23
CA GLU A 16 -20.12 -20.52 14.84
C GLU A 16 -21.06 -20.67 13.60
N TYR A 17 -20.48 -21.30 12.57
CA TYR A 17 -21.02 -21.90 11.32
C TYR A 17 -21.44 -21.05 10.10
N LEU A 18 -20.93 -21.51 8.95
CA LEU A 18 -21.11 -21.05 7.57
C LEU A 18 -21.79 -22.17 6.76
N ARG A 19 -22.86 -21.85 6.03
CA ARG A 19 -23.33 -22.64 4.87
C ARG A 19 -23.58 -21.67 3.72
N VAL A 20 -22.82 -21.81 2.63
CA VAL A 20 -22.99 -21.01 1.41
C VAL A 20 -23.66 -21.90 0.37
N GLU A 21 -24.90 -21.60 0.02
CA GLU A 21 -25.50 -22.06 -1.23
C GLU A 21 -25.72 -20.86 -2.15
N VAL A 22 -25.14 -20.94 -3.34
CA VAL A 22 -25.49 -20.06 -4.46
C VAL A 22 -26.22 -20.93 -5.47
N ARG A 23 -27.53 -20.72 -5.62
CA ARG A 23 -28.27 -21.27 -6.77
C ARG A 23 -28.53 -20.19 -7.81
N GLY A 24 -28.39 -20.62 -9.06
CA GLY A 24 -28.42 -19.80 -10.26
C GLY A 24 -29.67 -18.96 -10.39
N CYS A 25 -29.45 -17.74 -10.87
CA CYS A 25 -30.43 -16.72 -11.18
C CYS A 25 -31.09 -17.03 -12.53
N GLU A 26 -32.43 -17.02 -12.56
CA GLU A 26 -33.17 -16.61 -13.75
C GLU A 26 -33.97 -15.36 -13.41
N TRP A 27 -33.37 -14.21 -13.71
CA TRP A 27 -34.01 -12.95 -14.08
C TRP A 27 -35.03 -12.31 -13.10
N CYS A 28 -34.68 -11.13 -12.57
CA CYS A 28 -35.56 -10.19 -11.83
C CYS A 28 -36.02 -10.69 -10.44
N GLU A 29 -36.37 -9.90 -9.44
CA GLU A 29 -36.52 -8.46 -9.19
C GLU A 29 -36.58 -8.37 -7.66
N GLU A 30 -35.57 -7.78 -7.00
CA GLU A 30 -35.62 -7.17 -5.66
C GLU A 30 -34.17 -6.93 -5.21
N ARG A 31 -33.76 -5.66 -5.13
CA ARG A 31 -32.44 -5.31 -4.61
C ARG A 31 -32.51 -5.27 -3.08
N GLU A 32 -32.55 -6.43 -2.46
CA GLU A 32 -32.17 -6.52 -1.06
C GLU A 32 -30.63 -6.44 -1.02
N TYR A 33 -30.11 -5.29 -0.58
CA TYR A 33 -28.68 -5.09 -0.45
C TYR A 33 -28.15 -6.06 0.61
N LEU A 34 -27.47 -7.11 0.18
CA LEU A 34 -26.68 -7.97 1.05
C LEU A 34 -25.67 -7.09 1.81
N ARG A 35 -25.84 -7.01 3.13
CA ARG A 35 -24.81 -6.45 4.01
C ARG A 35 -23.60 -7.38 3.93
N VAL A 36 -22.61 -6.98 3.14
CA VAL A 36 -21.31 -7.66 3.11
C VAL A 36 -20.60 -7.34 4.42
N GLU A 37 -20.65 -8.28 5.36
CA GLU A 37 -19.91 -8.14 6.61
C GLU A 37 -18.50 -8.69 6.42
N VAL A 38 -17.55 -7.76 6.23
CA VAL A 38 -16.13 -8.07 6.09
C VAL A 38 -15.63 -8.56 7.45
N ARG A 39 -15.46 -9.88 7.59
CA ARG A 39 -14.81 -10.46 8.79
C ARG A 39 -13.40 -9.89 8.92
N GLY A 40 -13.08 -9.41 10.12
CA GLY A 40 -11.90 -8.63 10.45
C GLY A 40 -10.61 -9.19 9.83
N CYS A 41 -9.97 -8.40 8.99
CA CYS A 41 -8.67 -8.75 8.46
C CYS A 41 -7.61 -8.34 9.49
N GLU A 42 -6.77 -9.28 9.93
CA GLU A 42 -5.73 -9.04 10.94
C GLU A 42 -4.76 -7.91 10.54
N TRP A 43 -4.65 -7.64 9.24
CA TRP A 43 -3.81 -6.59 8.66
C TRP A 43 -4.57 -5.27 8.40
N CYS A 44 -5.88 -5.18 8.66
CA CYS A 44 -6.70 -4.03 8.25
C CYS A 44 -6.22 -2.73 8.90
N GLU A 45 -5.94 -2.78 10.21
CA GLU A 45 -5.48 -1.63 10.98
C GLU A 45 -4.04 -1.24 10.60
N GLU A 46 -3.15 -2.23 10.44
CA GLU A 46 -1.77 -2.00 10.00
C GLU A 46 -1.70 -1.42 8.58
N ARG A 47 -2.58 -1.87 7.68
CA ARG A 47 -2.72 -1.32 6.33
C ARG A 47 -3.18 0.13 6.38
N GLU A 48 -4.17 0.43 7.21
CA GLU A 48 -4.71 1.77 7.33
C GLU A 48 -3.66 2.73 7.92
N TYR A 49 -2.94 2.29 8.96
CA TYR A 49 -1.81 3.01 9.50
C TYR A 49 -0.76 3.35 8.43
N LEU A 50 -0.33 2.35 7.65
CA LEU A 50 0.63 2.57 6.57
C LEU A 50 0.07 3.48 5.47
N ARG A 51 -1.21 3.36 5.14
CA ARG A 51 -1.88 4.22 4.14
C ARG A 51 -1.84 5.69 4.54
N VAL A 52 -1.98 5.99 5.83
CA VAL A 52 -1.98 7.36 6.36
C VAL A 52 -0.55 7.89 6.56
N GLU A 53 0.36 7.10 7.12
CA GLU A 53 1.69 7.61 7.51
C GLU A 53 2.73 7.57 6.39
N VAL A 54 2.69 6.59 5.47
CA VAL A 54 3.68 6.47 4.37
C VAL A 54 3.69 7.69 3.43
N PRO A 55 2.56 8.33 3.06
CA PRO A 55 2.61 9.56 2.27
C PRO A 55 3.39 10.69 2.94
N ARG A 56 3.39 10.74 4.28
CA ARG A 56 4.01 11.83 5.06
C ARG A 56 5.47 11.54 5.41
N LEU A 57 5.75 10.32 5.88
CA LEU A 57 7.08 9.92 6.38
C LEU A 57 7.88 9.09 5.35
N GLY A 58 7.23 8.67 4.26
CA GLY A 58 7.84 7.84 3.23
C GLY A 58 8.27 6.48 3.77
N ARG A 59 9.49 6.07 3.43
CA ARG A 59 10.06 4.79 3.89
C ARG A 59 10.56 4.81 5.33
N LYS A 60 10.63 6.00 5.95
CA LYS A 60 11.03 6.18 7.35
C LYS A 60 9.89 5.86 8.33
N THR A 61 8.67 5.61 7.83
CA THR A 61 7.54 5.21 8.65
C THR A 61 7.91 4.03 9.55
N PRO A 62 7.76 4.14 10.88
CA PRO A 62 8.01 3.04 11.77
C PRO A 62 6.94 1.97 11.60
N PHE A 63 7.35 0.72 11.43
CA PHE A 63 6.47 -0.41 11.25
C PHE A 63 7.02 -1.63 11.99
N ARG A 64 6.28 -2.14 12.99
CA ARG A 64 6.70 -3.27 13.85
C ARG A 64 8.12 -3.12 14.42
N GLY A 65 8.47 -1.92 14.89
CA GLY A 65 9.77 -1.62 15.50
C GLY A 65 10.94 -1.46 14.51
N ARG A 66 10.68 -1.45 13.20
CA ARG A 66 11.69 -1.23 12.14
C ARG A 66 11.20 -0.19 11.13
N PRO A 67 12.07 0.46 10.35
CA PRO A 67 11.60 1.31 9.26
C PRO A 67 10.90 0.48 8.19
N PHE A 68 9.84 1.02 7.61
CA PHE A 68 9.08 0.40 6.51
C PHE A 68 9.96 0.09 5.29
N GLN A 69 11.11 0.76 5.16
CA GLN A 69 12.16 0.44 4.20
C GLN A 69 12.57 -1.05 4.20
N GLU A 70 12.62 -1.70 5.36
CA GLU A 70 12.98 -3.13 5.45
C GLU A 70 11.92 -4.04 4.81
N VAL A 71 10.65 -3.65 4.88
CA VAL A 71 9.58 -4.34 4.16
C VAL A 71 9.75 -4.12 2.66
N ALA A 72 10.05 -2.91 2.22
CA ALA A 72 10.28 -2.60 0.81
C ALA A 72 11.41 -3.45 0.20
N LYS A 73 12.55 -3.60 0.90
CA LYS A 73 13.66 -4.47 0.45
C LYS A 73 13.22 -5.92 0.25
N LYS A 74 12.46 -6.47 1.21
CA LYS A 74 11.94 -7.84 1.10
C LYS A 74 10.98 -7.99 -0.07
N VAL A 75 10.08 -7.04 -0.28
CA VAL A 75 9.13 -7.07 -1.41
C VAL A 75 9.87 -7.03 -2.75
N VAL A 76 10.90 -6.20 -2.89
CA VAL A 76 11.75 -6.16 -4.09
C VAL A 76 12.46 -7.49 -4.32
N SER A 77 13.00 -8.12 -3.28
CA SER A 77 13.63 -9.46 -3.42
C SER A 77 12.63 -10.54 -3.87
N ILE A 78 11.38 -10.49 -3.39
CA ILE A 78 10.33 -11.42 -3.82
C ILE A 78 9.97 -11.18 -5.28
N ALA A 79 9.81 -9.91 -5.69
CA ALA A 79 9.51 -9.53 -7.07
C ALA A 79 10.63 -9.99 -8.03
N LYS A 80 11.89 -9.79 -7.65
CA LYS A 80 13.07 -10.24 -8.41
C LYS A 80 13.05 -11.74 -8.63
N GLY A 81 12.85 -12.53 -7.57
CA GLY A 81 12.72 -13.98 -7.69
C GLY A 81 11.52 -14.42 -8.53
N GLY A 82 10.42 -13.65 -8.53
CA GLY A 82 9.26 -13.89 -9.38
C GLY A 82 9.54 -13.68 -10.86
N LEU A 83 10.20 -12.58 -11.21
CA LEU A 83 10.57 -12.26 -12.60
C LEU A 83 11.65 -13.21 -13.15
N ASP A 84 12.63 -13.55 -12.32
CA ASP A 84 13.69 -14.51 -12.68
C ASP A 84 13.09 -15.88 -13.06
N ARG A 85 12.14 -16.39 -12.26
CA ARG A 85 11.42 -17.63 -12.57
C ARG A 85 10.58 -17.57 -13.85
N ARG A 86 10.15 -16.39 -14.29
CA ARG A 86 9.42 -16.22 -15.56
C ARG A 86 10.35 -16.25 -16.77
N GLY A 87 11.63 -15.92 -16.63
CA GLY A 87 12.65 -16.11 -17.66
C GLY A 87 12.63 -15.11 -18.83
N TYR A 88 11.98 -13.95 -18.69
CA TYR A 88 11.86 -12.93 -19.76
C TYR A 88 12.94 -11.82 -19.70
N ASP A 89 13.96 -11.96 -18.86
CA ASP A 89 15.01 -10.93 -18.64
C ASP A 89 14.45 -9.55 -18.20
N GLU A 90 13.30 -9.54 -17.55
CA GLU A 90 12.61 -8.32 -17.07
C GLU A 90 13.13 -7.84 -15.71
N VAL A 91 14.10 -8.53 -15.11
CA VAL A 91 14.64 -8.21 -13.78
C VAL A 91 15.27 -6.81 -13.77
N SER A 92 15.85 -6.38 -14.89
CA SER A 92 16.50 -5.07 -15.04
C SER A 92 15.55 -3.88 -14.79
N PHE A 93 14.24 -4.05 -14.99
CA PHE A 93 13.25 -3.01 -14.67
C PHE A 93 13.17 -2.70 -13.17
N LEU A 94 13.56 -3.66 -12.33
CA LEU A 94 13.58 -3.46 -10.88
C LEU A 94 14.82 -2.70 -10.39
N ASN A 95 15.86 -2.52 -11.20
CA ASN A 95 17.11 -1.89 -10.79
C ASN A 95 16.89 -0.52 -10.15
N ARG A 96 16.05 0.33 -10.77
CA ARG A 96 15.72 1.64 -10.21
C ARG A 96 15.06 1.48 -8.85
N ILE A 97 14.05 0.63 -8.73
CA ILE A 97 13.27 0.38 -7.50
C ILE A 97 14.17 -0.18 -6.38
N GLU A 98 15.11 -1.06 -6.71
CA GLU A 98 16.11 -1.63 -5.80
C GLU A 98 16.98 -0.53 -5.21
N VAL A 99 17.53 0.37 -6.03
CA VAL A 99 18.27 1.55 -5.55
C VAL A 99 17.41 2.42 -4.64
N ILE A 100 16.14 2.65 -4.99
CA ILE A 100 15.27 3.45 -4.12
C ILE A 100 15.04 2.73 -2.78
N ALA A 101 14.86 1.41 -2.76
CA ALA A 101 14.65 0.62 -1.54
C ALA A 101 15.92 0.53 -0.66
N GLU A 102 17.11 0.50 -1.27
CA GLU A 102 18.39 0.46 -0.57
C GLU A 102 18.78 1.81 0.01
N THR A 103 18.74 2.87 -0.81
CA THR A 103 19.16 4.21 -0.40
C THR A 103 18.14 4.89 0.53
N GLY A 104 16.89 4.45 0.48
CA GLY A 104 15.77 5.08 1.20
C GLY A 104 15.33 6.42 0.59
N LYS A 105 16.03 6.96 -0.41
CA LYS A 105 15.74 8.24 -1.06
C LYS A 105 14.79 8.06 -2.23
N SER A 106 13.58 8.58 -2.11
CA SER A 106 12.56 8.60 -3.15
C SER A 106 12.82 9.71 -4.20
N GLN A 107 12.08 9.66 -5.31
CA GLN A 107 12.09 10.76 -6.28
C GLN A 107 11.65 12.07 -5.65
N ALA A 108 10.71 12.04 -4.69
CA ALA A 108 10.30 13.22 -3.95
C ALA A 108 11.45 13.82 -3.14
N ASP A 109 12.30 12.99 -2.52
CA ASP A 109 13.49 13.45 -1.81
C ASP A 109 14.50 14.13 -2.76
N LEU A 110 14.68 13.58 -3.96
CA LEU A 110 15.54 14.18 -4.98
C LEU A 110 15.01 15.54 -5.46
N LEU A 111 13.71 15.62 -5.73
CA LEU A 111 13.05 16.87 -6.13
C LEU A 111 13.09 17.93 -5.01
N LEU A 112 12.95 17.52 -3.75
CA LEU A 112 13.10 18.43 -2.60
C LEU A 112 14.52 18.98 -2.50
N VAL A 113 15.54 18.15 -2.74
CA VAL A 113 16.93 18.64 -2.80
C VAL A 113 17.12 19.64 -3.94
N LEU A 114 16.59 19.37 -5.13
CA LEU A 114 16.64 20.30 -6.26
C LEU A 114 15.92 21.62 -5.95
N TYR A 115 14.75 21.53 -5.32
CA TYR A 115 13.97 22.67 -4.87
C TYR A 115 14.76 23.58 -3.92
N GLU A 116 15.38 23.02 -2.88
CA GLU A 116 16.15 23.81 -1.91
C GLU A 116 17.50 24.30 -2.47
N THR A 117 18.05 23.66 -3.51
CA THR A 117 19.38 23.98 -4.06
C THR A 117 19.28 24.67 -5.41
N LYS A 118 19.29 23.89 -6.50
CA LYS A 118 19.38 24.36 -7.88
C LYS A 118 18.23 25.29 -8.27
N TRP A 119 17.02 24.99 -7.81
CA TRP A 119 15.81 25.72 -8.19
C TRP A 119 15.50 26.90 -7.26
N GLN A 120 16.30 27.10 -6.19
CA GLN A 120 16.18 28.25 -5.28
C GLN A 120 14.74 28.49 -4.80
N ARG A 121 14.04 27.41 -4.42
CA ARG A 121 12.64 27.40 -3.98
C ARG A 121 11.61 27.81 -5.04
N SER A 122 11.97 27.77 -6.32
CA SER A 122 11.02 27.80 -7.44
C SER A 122 10.68 26.37 -7.90
N VAL A 123 9.44 26.20 -8.37
CA VAL A 123 8.97 24.96 -9.02
C VAL A 123 9.00 25.05 -10.54
N ASP A 124 9.22 26.24 -11.11
CA ASP A 124 9.17 26.47 -12.57
C ASP A 124 10.15 25.58 -13.36
N PRO A 125 11.39 25.31 -12.89
CA PRO A 125 12.32 24.46 -13.63
C PRO A 125 11.85 23.01 -13.80
N LEU A 126 10.93 22.52 -12.95
CA LEU A 126 10.37 21.16 -13.04
C LEU A 126 9.79 20.88 -14.43
N TYR A 127 9.07 21.86 -15.00
CA TYR A 127 8.38 21.71 -16.29
C TYR A 127 9.34 21.68 -17.49
N ASN A 128 10.57 22.19 -17.32
CA ASN A 128 11.58 22.16 -18.37
C ASN A 128 12.48 20.92 -18.24
N GLU A 129 12.83 20.52 -17.00
CA GLU A 129 13.79 19.44 -16.75
C GLU A 129 13.16 18.03 -16.77
N PHE A 130 11.86 17.89 -16.46
CA PHE A 130 11.16 16.60 -16.36
C PHE A 130 10.04 16.43 -17.38
N MET A 131 10.11 17.14 -18.52
CA MET A 131 9.21 16.90 -19.64
C MET A 131 9.41 15.50 -20.22
N TYR A 132 8.32 14.85 -20.65
CA TYR A 132 8.32 13.52 -21.28
C TYR A 132 8.33 13.65 -22.81
#